data_AF-A0AA44J7K2-F1
#
_entry.id   AF-A0AA44J7K2-F1
#
_cell.length_a   1.000
_cell.length_b   1.000
_cell.length_c   1.000
_cell.angle_alpha   90.00
_cell.angle_beta   90.00
_cell.angle_gamma   90.00
#
_symmetry.space_group_name_H-M   'P 1'
#
loop_
_entity.id
_entity.type
_entity.pdbx_description
1 polymer ?
#
loop_
_entity_poly.entity_id
_entity_poly.type
_entity_poly.pdbx_seq_one_letter_code
_entity_poly.pdbx_strand_id
1 'polypeptide(L)' 'MPAETTLHDLFLDTLKDICLAEQQVLKALPKTVRGPFQA' A
#
# COMPACT_ATOMS: atom_id res chain seq x y z
N MET A 1 -25.36 1.27 17.91
CA MET A 1 -24.87 2.57 17.41
C MET A 1 -23.77 2.24 16.42
N PRO A 2 -23.88 2.59 15.12
CA PRO A 2 -22.75 2.43 14.21
C PRO A 2 -21.59 3.24 14.78
N ALA A 3 -20.39 2.65 14.83
CA ALA A 3 -19.20 3.38 15.26
C ALA A 3 -19.09 4.63 14.39
N GLU A 4 -19.00 5.81 14.99
CA GLU A 4 -18.78 7.03 14.23
C GLU A 4 -17.39 6.95 13.62
N THR A 5 -17.32 6.51 12.36
CA THR A 5 -16.10 6.57 11.56
C THR A 5 -15.76 8.03 11.37
N THR A 6 -14.69 8.48 12.03
CA THR A 6 -14.24 9.84 11.88
C THR A 6 -13.52 9.99 10.54
N LEU A 7 -13.40 11.22 10.05
CA LEU A 7 -12.59 11.51 8.86
C LEU A 7 -11.14 11.03 9.03
N HIS A 8 -10.66 10.98 10.27
CA HIS A 8 -9.35 10.44 10.62
C HIS A 8 -9.25 8.92 10.41
N ASP A 9 -10.29 8.17 10.75
CA ASP A 9 -10.32 6.71 10.53
C ASP A 9 -10.33 6.39 9.03
N LEU A 10 -11.15 7.11 8.25
CA LEU A 10 -11.16 6.98 6.78
C LEU A 10 -9.80 7.32 6.17
N PHE A 11 -9.12 8.33 6.71
CA PHE A 11 -7.79 8.71 6.28
C PHE A 11 -6.77 7.59 6.58
N LEU A 12 -6.80 7.01 7.78
CA LEU A 12 -5.92 5.91 8.17
C LEU A 12 -6.17 4.64 7.33
N ASP A 13 -7.43 4.28 7.09
CA ASP A 13 -7.79 3.13 6.27
C ASP A 13 -7.34 3.34 4.82
N THR A 14 -7.53 4.54 4.28
CA THR A 14 -7.05 4.88 2.92
C THR A 14 -5.51 4.76 2.82
N LEU A 15 -4.77 5.25 3.81
CA LEU A 15 -3.31 5.10 3.85
C LEU A 15 -2.88 3.63 3.92
N LYS A 16 -3.63 2.81 4.67
CA LYS A 16 -3.37 1.38 4.81
C LYS A 16 -3.60 0.64 3.50
N ASP A 17 -4.67 0.97 2.78
CA ASP A 17 -4.97 0.40 1.47
C ASP A 17 -3.89 0.74 0.44
N ILE A 18 -3.39 1.99 0.44
CA ILE A 18 -2.26 2.40 -0.40
C ILE A 18 -1.01 1.59 -0.07
N CYS A 19 -0.65 1.46 1.21
CA CYS A 19 0.50 0.66 1.64
C CYS A 19 0.42 -0.81 1.21
N LEU A 20 -0.79 -1.39 1.24
CA LEU A 20 -1.02 -2.77 0.80
C LEU A 20 -0.94 -2.89 -0.72
N ALA A 21 -1.51 -1.93 -1.46
CA ALA A 21 -1.41 -1.88 -2.91
C ALA A 21 0.06 -1.76 -3.36
N GLU A 22 0.85 -0.91 -2.73
CA GLU A 22 2.28 -0.76 -3.00
C GLU A 22 3.04 -2.07 -2.78
N GLN A 23 2.77 -2.80 -1.68
CA GLN A 23 3.37 -4.11 -1.44
C GLN A 23 2.98 -5.14 -2.51
N GLN A 24 1.74 -5.10 -2.99
CA GLN A 24 1.29 -6.00 -4.05
C GLN A 24 1.99 -5.66 -5.37
N VAL A 25 2.11 -4.38 -5.72
CA VAL A 25 2.86 -3.92 -6.90
C VAL A 25 4.31 -4.36 -6.81
N LEU A 26 4.97 -4.13 -5.66
CA LEU A 26 6.35 -4.60 -5.43
C LEU A 26 6.48 -6.12 -5.58
N LYS A 27 5.49 -6.89 -5.10
CA LYS A 27 5.44 -8.34 -5.24
C LYS A 27 5.21 -8.82 -6.67
N ALA A 28 4.40 -8.09 -7.44
CA ALA A 28 4.11 -8.36 -8.84
C ALA A 28 5.28 -8.00 -9.78
N LEU A 29 6.17 -7.09 -9.35
CA LEU A 29 7.39 -6.80 -10.11
C LEU A 29 8.27 -8.07 -10.24
N PRO A 30 8.72 -8.41 -11.47
CA PRO A 30 9.58 -9.56 -11.69
C PRO A 30 10.92 -9.40 -10.96
N LYS A 31 11.47 -10.51 -10.46
CA LYS A 31 12.70 -10.54 -9.63
C LYS A 31 13.92 -9.90 -10.30
N THR A 32 13.91 -9.78 -11.62
CA THR A 32 14.96 -9.12 -12.42
C THR A 32 14.96 -7.59 -12.31
N VAL A 33 13.89 -6.98 -11.77
CA VAL A 33 13.84 -5.56 -11.37
C VAL A 33 14.24 -5.39 -9.89
N ARG A 34 14.34 -6.50 -9.14
CA ARG A 34 14.82 -6.51 -7.74
C ARG A 34 16.33 -6.75 -7.59
N GLY A 35 17.04 -7.09 -8.69
CA GLY A 35 18.50 -7.10 -8.78
C GLY A 35 19.03 -5.71 -9.10
N PRO A 36 20.33 -5.39 -8.83
CA PRO A 36 20.79 -4.02 -8.68
C PRO A 36 20.45 -3.23 -9.94
N PHE A 37 19.90 -2.03 -9.76
CA PHE A 37 19.83 -1.01 -10.78
C PHE A 37 21.27 -0.79 -11.31
N GLN A 38 21.68 -1.54 -12.33
CA GLN A 38 22.84 -1.18 -13.14
C GLN A 38 22.32 -0.18 -14.18
N ALA A 39 22.80 1.05 -14.00
CA ALA A 39 22.79 2.11 -14.98
C ALA A 39 23.44 1.66 -16.30
#